data_AF-A0ABD3SR93-F1
#
_entry.id   AF-A0ABD3SR93-F1
#
_cell.length_a   1.000
_cell.length_b   1.000
_cell.length_c   1.000
_cell.angle_alpha   90.00
_cell.angle_beta   90.00
_cell.angle_gamma   90.00
#
_symmetry.space_group_name_H-M   'P 1'
#
loop_
_entity.id
_entity.type
_entity.pdbx_description
1 polymer ?
#
loop_
_entity_poly.entity_id
_entity_poly.type
_entity_poly.pdbx_seq_one_letter_code
_entity_poly.pdbx_strand_id
1 'polypeptide(L)'
;MTENLRRQWHTSTKILANDLHSQLKLGSTSSQLLDCATSDAVTSLSNKWFEKVEQLYNEPHRAYHNMSHVQDLLASLDLVLETHIEPSVEPKDTAIATIAAFFHDVIYNPKSSTNERDSANLFIDFVSELVNVIKTVSRHEQNARIDGDMSENETVTQLSSPKDSQTSESDMVFRIEQCIIATATHISCANQARQSNNKLLAAFLDSDMSILGRDRDRYNEYARSIRKEYEFVERSVYCEKRAKILFSFLPALKVVETVHAIPIDETSKSSSEKMKGVEENQNRCIYATEKGRELWEYQARENLRNEIDMLCKGLIPGEVDR
;
A
#
# COMPACT_ATOMS: atom_id res chain seq x y z
N MET A 1 16.12 -8.43 1.84
CA MET A 1 15.06 -7.46 1.51
C MET A 1 13.83 -8.19 0.99
N THR A 2 13.95 -8.90 -0.13
CA THR A 2 12.89 -9.71 -0.75
C THR A 2 12.28 -10.78 0.16
N GLU A 3 13.06 -11.41 1.05
CA GLU A 3 12.55 -12.47 1.93
C GLU A 3 11.49 -11.99 2.94
N ASN A 4 11.62 -10.77 3.48
CA ASN A 4 10.62 -10.22 4.40
C ASN A 4 9.32 -9.89 3.65
N LEU A 5 9.44 -9.23 2.48
CA LEU A 5 8.30 -8.91 1.62
C LEU A 5 7.55 -10.18 1.18
N ARG A 6 8.29 -11.22 0.78
CA ARG A 6 7.75 -12.53 0.43
C ARG A 6 7.00 -13.15 1.60
N ARG A 7 7.54 -13.07 2.82
CA ARG A 7 6.85 -13.55 4.03
C ARG A 7 5.54 -12.80 4.30
N GLN A 8 5.56 -11.47 4.28
CA GLN A 8 4.36 -10.64 4.48
C GLN A 8 3.28 -10.94 3.43
N TRP A 9 3.69 -11.08 2.16
CA TRP A 9 2.81 -11.50 1.07
C TRP A 9 2.17 -12.87 1.31
N HIS A 10 2.96 -13.89 1.66
CA HIS A 10 2.44 -15.25 1.88
C HIS A 10 1.49 -15.30 3.07
N THR A 11 1.84 -14.67 4.20
CA THR A 11 0.96 -14.60 5.37
C THR A 11 -0.36 -13.93 5.03
N SER A 12 -0.33 -12.83 4.27
CA SER A 12 -1.54 -12.11 3.88
C SER A 12 -2.39 -12.90 2.88
N THR A 13 -1.75 -13.56 1.90
CA THR A 13 -2.42 -14.46 0.94
C THR A 13 -3.16 -15.58 1.65
N LYS A 14 -2.55 -16.17 2.69
CA LYS A 14 -3.14 -17.22 3.51
C LYS A 14 -4.38 -16.74 4.27
N ILE A 15 -4.30 -15.55 4.88
CA ILE A 15 -5.45 -14.94 5.56
C ILE A 15 -6.60 -14.69 4.58
N LEU A 16 -6.31 -14.14 3.40
CA LEU A 16 -7.30 -13.93 2.34
C LEU A 16 -7.92 -15.27 1.86
N ALA A 17 -7.10 -16.31 1.71
CA ALA A 17 -7.59 -17.63 1.29
C ALA A 17 -8.59 -18.22 2.30
N ASN A 18 -8.27 -18.13 3.60
CA ASN A 18 -9.15 -18.59 4.67
C ASN A 18 -10.46 -17.80 4.75
N ASP A 19 -10.40 -16.48 4.53
CA ASP A 19 -11.59 -15.63 4.46
C ASP A 19 -12.49 -16.04 3.28
N LEU A 20 -11.93 -16.16 2.08
CA LEU A 20 -12.64 -16.61 0.87
C LEU A 20 -13.24 -18.00 1.05
N HIS A 21 -12.49 -18.95 1.62
CA HIS A 21 -13.00 -20.29 1.91
C HIS A 21 -14.23 -20.26 2.83
N SER A 22 -14.17 -19.43 3.89
CA SER A 22 -15.29 -19.25 4.83
C SER A 22 -16.51 -18.65 4.15
N GLN A 23 -16.33 -17.70 3.23
CA GLN A 23 -17.43 -17.07 2.48
C GLN A 23 -18.11 -18.01 1.48
N LEU A 24 -17.37 -18.95 0.89
CA LEU A 24 -17.89 -19.86 -0.14
C LEU A 24 -18.87 -20.92 0.40
N LYS A 25 -19.08 -21.00 1.73
CA LYS A 25 -19.98 -21.98 2.40
C LYS A 25 -19.79 -23.42 1.92
N LEU A 26 -18.58 -23.78 1.49
CA LEU A 26 -18.21 -25.15 1.14
C LEU A 26 -18.16 -25.93 2.47
N GLY A 27 -19.18 -26.77 2.74
CA GLY A 27 -19.50 -27.33 4.08
C GLY A 27 -18.29 -27.83 4.90
N SER A 28 -18.26 -27.71 6.23
CA SER A 28 -19.27 -28.15 7.19
C SER A 28 -19.25 -27.40 8.52
N THR A 29 -20.38 -27.44 9.23
CA THR A 29 -20.43 -27.45 10.71
C THR A 29 -19.42 -28.44 11.29
N SER A 30 -18.64 -28.01 12.29
CA SER A 30 -17.78 -28.79 13.21
C SER A 30 -16.26 -28.62 13.05
N SER A 31 -15.69 -27.90 14.02
CA SER A 31 -14.38 -28.00 14.71
C SER A 31 -13.06 -28.34 14.00
N GLN A 32 -13.04 -28.68 12.71
CA GLN A 32 -11.82 -28.89 11.92
C GLN A 32 -11.97 -28.10 10.62
N LEU A 33 -11.94 -26.77 10.73
CA LEU A 33 -11.62 -25.93 9.58
C LEU A 33 -10.24 -26.37 9.12
N LEU A 34 -10.17 -27.03 7.97
CA LEU A 34 -8.88 -27.28 7.37
C LEU A 34 -8.30 -25.91 7.01
N ASP A 35 -7.09 -25.65 7.50
CA ASP A 35 -6.41 -24.39 7.25
C ASP A 35 -6.01 -24.38 5.77
N CYS A 36 -6.89 -23.91 4.87
CA CYS A 36 -6.62 -23.91 3.43
C CYS A 36 -5.33 -23.12 3.12
N ALA A 37 -4.96 -22.19 4.00
CA ALA A 37 -3.67 -21.52 4.07
C ALA A 37 -2.42 -22.43 4.20
N THR A 38 -2.58 -23.68 4.63
CA THR A 38 -1.49 -24.67 4.75
C THR A 38 -1.40 -25.61 3.56
N SER A 39 -2.34 -25.54 2.61
CA SER A 39 -2.28 -26.34 1.40
C SER A 39 -1.06 -25.96 0.54
N ASP A 40 -0.33 -26.97 0.07
CA ASP A 40 0.76 -26.82 -0.90
C ASP A 40 0.28 -26.12 -2.17
N ALA A 41 -0.98 -26.31 -2.57
CA ALA A 41 -1.57 -25.68 -3.75
C ALA A 41 -1.72 -24.15 -3.56
N VAL A 42 -2.19 -23.71 -2.39
CA VAL A 42 -2.29 -22.28 -2.06
C VAL A 42 -0.90 -21.65 -1.95
N THR A 43 0.05 -22.36 -1.34
CA THR A 43 1.45 -21.91 -1.25
C THR A 43 2.09 -21.78 -2.62
N SER A 44 1.89 -22.75 -3.51
CA SER A 44 2.39 -22.73 -4.89
C SER A 44 1.81 -21.55 -5.69
N LEU A 45 0.49 -21.31 -5.60
CA LEU A 45 -0.14 -20.16 -6.24
C LEU A 45 0.40 -18.83 -5.69
N SER A 46 0.57 -18.74 -4.36
CA SER A 46 1.09 -17.55 -3.71
C SER A 46 2.53 -17.24 -4.17
N ASN A 47 3.38 -18.25 -4.36
CA ASN A 47 4.72 -18.07 -4.94
C ASN A 47 4.68 -17.56 -6.39
N LYS A 48 3.87 -18.20 -7.24
CA LYS A 48 3.68 -17.79 -8.65
C LYS A 48 3.29 -16.31 -8.75
N TRP A 49 2.33 -15.87 -7.92
CA TRP A 49 1.85 -14.49 -7.97
C TRP A 49 2.84 -13.49 -7.35
N PHE A 50 3.56 -13.87 -6.29
CA PHE A 50 4.64 -13.01 -5.77
C PHE A 50 5.69 -12.75 -6.84
N GLU A 51 6.15 -13.78 -7.55
CA GLU A 51 7.14 -13.65 -8.61
C GLU A 51 6.64 -12.78 -9.76
N LYS A 52 5.36 -12.92 -10.14
CA LYS A 52 4.73 -12.06 -11.16
C LYS A 52 4.70 -10.59 -10.72
N VAL A 53 4.27 -10.32 -9.50
CA VAL A 53 4.21 -8.95 -8.94
C VAL A 53 5.62 -8.36 -8.85
N GLU A 54 6.59 -9.12 -8.33
CA GLU A 54 8.00 -8.70 -8.24
C GLU A 54 8.60 -8.39 -9.61
N GLN A 55 8.29 -9.19 -10.64
CA GLN A 55 8.73 -8.91 -12.02
C GLN A 55 8.17 -7.60 -12.56
N LEU A 56 6.88 -7.30 -12.32
CA LEU A 56 6.24 -6.08 -12.79
C LEU A 56 6.82 -4.83 -12.12
N TYR A 57 7.12 -4.86 -10.81
CA TYR A 57 7.78 -3.74 -10.16
C TYR A 57 9.26 -3.57 -10.54
N ASN A 58 9.89 -4.58 -11.12
CA ASN A 58 11.27 -4.53 -11.59
C ASN A 58 11.40 -4.12 -13.07
N GLU A 59 10.31 -3.67 -13.72
CA GLU A 59 10.37 -3.15 -15.07
C GLU A 59 11.35 -1.96 -15.18
N PRO A 60 12.23 -1.90 -16.20
CA PRO A 60 13.32 -0.92 -16.26
C PRO A 60 12.89 0.55 -16.27
N HIS A 61 11.66 0.86 -16.66
CA HIS A 61 11.15 2.24 -16.70
C HIS A 61 10.73 2.79 -15.33
N ARG A 62 10.68 1.95 -14.27
CA ARG A 62 10.25 2.33 -12.92
C ARG A 62 11.41 2.83 -12.07
N ALA A 63 11.67 4.12 -12.10
CA ALA A 63 12.72 4.72 -11.27
C ALA A 63 12.28 4.92 -9.81
N TYR A 64 10.99 5.12 -9.54
CA TYR A 64 10.42 5.25 -8.20
C TYR A 64 9.40 4.13 -7.88
N HIS A 65 8.43 3.89 -8.76
CA HIS A 65 7.31 2.96 -8.54
C HIS A 65 7.74 1.49 -8.72
N ASN A 66 8.71 1.06 -7.90
CA ASN A 66 9.35 -0.26 -7.92
C ASN A 66 9.25 -0.95 -6.55
N MET A 67 9.93 -2.09 -6.37
CA MET A 67 9.85 -2.89 -5.14
C MET A 67 10.32 -2.14 -3.88
N SER A 68 11.19 -1.13 -4.00
CA SER A 68 11.59 -0.30 -2.87
C SER A 68 10.46 0.63 -2.41
N HIS A 69 9.62 1.13 -3.31
CA HIS A 69 8.41 1.88 -2.95
C HIS A 69 7.42 1.02 -2.17
N VAL A 70 7.16 -0.21 -2.63
CA VAL A 70 6.29 -1.16 -1.92
C VAL A 70 6.81 -1.44 -0.51
N GLN A 71 8.13 -1.58 -0.35
CA GLN A 71 8.74 -1.76 0.96
C GLN A 71 8.59 -0.53 1.86
N ASP A 72 8.83 0.66 1.34
CA ASP A 72 8.68 1.92 2.09
C ASP A 72 7.21 2.10 2.54
N LEU A 73 6.25 1.79 1.66
CA LEU A 73 4.81 1.78 1.97
C LEU A 73 4.46 0.79 3.09
N LEU A 74 4.90 -0.47 2.98
CA LEU A 74 4.62 -1.50 4.00
C LEU A 74 5.23 -1.13 5.37
N ALA A 75 6.45 -0.61 5.39
CA ALA A 75 7.08 -0.14 6.63
C ALA A 75 6.32 1.04 7.26
N SER A 76 5.68 1.87 6.43
CA SER A 76 4.85 2.99 6.87
C SER A 76 3.52 2.50 7.43
N LEU A 77 2.90 1.54 6.75
CA LEU A 77 1.67 0.87 7.20
C LEU A 77 1.85 0.17 8.54
N ASP A 78 2.92 -0.61 8.71
CA ASP A 78 3.22 -1.29 9.98
C ASP A 78 3.23 -0.28 11.15
N LEU A 79 3.89 0.87 10.96
CA LEU A 79 3.96 1.92 11.96
C LEU A 79 2.59 2.56 12.24
N VAL A 80 1.79 2.85 11.21
CA VAL A 80 0.50 3.54 11.36
C VAL A 80 -0.57 2.63 11.97
N LEU A 81 -0.62 1.38 11.51
CA LEU A 81 -1.58 0.41 11.99
C LEU A 81 -1.34 0.14 13.48
N GLU A 82 -0.09 -0.10 13.89
CA GLU A 82 0.27 -0.34 15.30
C GLU A 82 -0.09 0.82 16.24
N THR A 83 -0.17 2.05 15.75
CA THR A 83 -0.28 3.25 16.59
C THR A 83 -1.63 3.97 16.52
N HIS A 84 -2.44 3.78 15.48
CA HIS A 84 -3.68 4.58 15.27
C HIS A 84 -4.99 3.77 15.20
N ILE A 85 -4.94 2.45 15.09
CA ILE A 85 -6.14 1.62 15.04
C ILE A 85 -6.38 0.96 16.41
N GLU A 86 -7.07 1.70 17.27
CA GLU A 86 -7.65 1.19 18.52
C GLU A 86 -9.11 0.73 18.32
N PRO A 87 -9.55 -0.39 18.94
CA PRO A 87 -8.79 -1.31 19.78
C PRO A 87 -8.21 -2.48 18.96
N SER A 88 -6.88 -2.49 18.80
CA SER A 88 -6.05 -3.45 18.05
C SER A 88 -6.36 -3.65 16.56
N VAL A 89 -5.30 -3.69 15.75
CA VAL A 89 -5.35 -4.06 14.34
C VAL A 89 -5.67 -5.55 14.22
N GLU A 90 -6.75 -5.90 13.54
CA GLU A 90 -7.06 -7.29 13.26
C GLU A 90 -6.07 -7.85 12.22
N PRO A 91 -5.66 -9.13 12.28
CA PRO A 91 -4.81 -9.74 11.25
C PRO A 91 -5.35 -9.57 9.82
N LYS A 92 -6.68 -9.49 9.67
CA LYS A 92 -7.33 -9.19 8.38
C LYS A 92 -7.03 -7.79 7.88
N ASP A 93 -6.96 -6.78 8.75
CA ASP A 93 -6.66 -5.40 8.35
C ASP A 93 -5.22 -5.29 7.83
N THR A 94 -4.25 -5.93 8.52
CA THR A 94 -2.87 -6.04 8.05
C THR A 94 -2.79 -6.77 6.70
N ALA A 95 -3.54 -7.87 6.53
CA ALA A 95 -3.56 -8.61 5.28
C ALA A 95 -4.16 -7.78 4.12
N ILE A 96 -5.23 -7.03 4.37
CA ILE A 96 -5.83 -6.10 3.39
C ILE A 96 -4.80 -5.05 2.96
N ALA A 97 -4.19 -4.35 3.93
CA ALA A 97 -3.21 -3.29 3.65
C ALA A 97 -1.99 -3.85 2.90
N THR A 98 -1.52 -5.03 3.29
CA THR A 98 -0.37 -5.68 2.66
C THR A 98 -0.67 -6.03 1.21
N ILE A 99 -1.76 -6.73 0.94
CA ILE A 99 -2.12 -7.12 -0.44
C ILE A 99 -2.39 -5.87 -1.29
N ALA A 100 -3.10 -4.88 -0.75
CA ALA A 100 -3.29 -3.60 -1.44
C ALA A 100 -1.96 -2.92 -1.78
N ALA A 101 -0.97 -2.93 -0.88
CA ALA A 101 0.34 -2.34 -1.14
C ALA A 101 1.08 -3.04 -2.27
N PHE A 102 0.98 -4.37 -2.38
CA PHE A 102 1.55 -5.10 -3.52
C PHE A 102 0.81 -4.83 -4.82
N PHE A 103 -0.49 -4.53 -4.80
CA PHE A 103 -1.25 -4.34 -6.04
C PHE A 103 -1.44 -2.88 -6.48
N HIS A 104 -1.34 -1.87 -5.59
CA HIS A 104 -1.80 -0.51 -5.91
C HIS A 104 -1.15 0.09 -7.19
N ASP A 105 0.17 -0.07 -7.36
CA ASP A 105 0.94 0.40 -8.52
C ASP A 105 1.56 -0.76 -9.34
N VAL A 106 0.98 -1.96 -9.24
CA VAL A 106 1.56 -3.13 -9.91
C VAL A 106 1.52 -2.99 -11.42
N ILE A 107 0.49 -2.35 -11.98
CA ILE A 107 0.47 -1.87 -13.36
C ILE A 107 0.84 -0.40 -13.35
N TYR A 108 1.94 -0.04 -14.01
CA TYR A 108 2.42 1.33 -14.05
C TYR A 108 2.92 1.70 -15.44
N ASN A 109 2.18 2.60 -16.07
CA ASN A 109 2.60 3.29 -17.26
C ASN A 109 2.35 4.80 -17.06
N PRO A 110 3.40 5.66 -17.00
CA PRO A 110 3.24 7.10 -16.79
C PRO A 110 2.52 7.83 -17.94
N LYS A 111 2.18 7.13 -19.03
CA LYS A 111 1.36 7.62 -20.14
C LYS A 111 -0.12 7.21 -20.03
N SER A 112 -0.45 6.32 -19.10
CA SER A 112 -1.80 5.80 -18.90
C SER A 112 -2.51 6.55 -17.76
N SER A 113 -3.83 6.68 -17.89
CA SER A 113 -4.72 7.19 -16.84
C SER A 113 -5.57 6.09 -16.20
N THR A 114 -5.28 4.81 -16.50
CA THR A 114 -6.05 3.65 -16.02
C THR A 114 -5.26 2.74 -15.10
N ASN A 115 -4.03 3.13 -14.71
CA ASN A 115 -3.11 2.30 -13.94
C ASN A 115 -3.77 1.66 -12.71
N GLU A 116 -4.48 2.44 -11.91
CA GLU A 116 -5.15 1.96 -10.69
C GLU A 116 -6.27 0.97 -11.00
N ARG A 117 -7.03 1.19 -12.08
CA ARG A 117 -8.07 0.26 -12.52
C ARG A 117 -7.47 -1.02 -13.07
N ASP A 118 -6.38 -0.94 -13.81
CA ASP A 118 -5.68 -2.08 -14.39
C ASP A 118 -5.00 -2.92 -13.29
N SER A 119 -4.40 -2.27 -12.30
CA SER A 119 -3.90 -2.86 -11.05
C SER A 119 -5.00 -3.58 -10.28
N ALA A 120 -6.18 -2.96 -10.13
CA ALA A 120 -7.33 -3.58 -9.49
C ALA A 120 -7.83 -4.80 -10.28
N ASN A 121 -7.91 -4.72 -11.61
CA ASN A 121 -8.30 -5.86 -12.44
C ASN A 121 -7.31 -7.03 -12.30
N LEU A 122 -6.00 -6.75 -12.25
CA LEU A 122 -4.98 -7.78 -12.02
C LEU A 122 -5.10 -8.43 -10.63
N PHE A 123 -5.50 -7.66 -9.60
CA PHE A 123 -5.85 -8.19 -8.29
C PHE A 123 -7.07 -9.14 -8.36
N ILE A 124 -8.10 -8.79 -9.13
CA ILE A 124 -9.28 -9.65 -9.32
C ILE A 124 -8.92 -10.97 -10.04
N ASP A 125 -7.98 -10.95 -10.98
CA ASP A 125 -7.45 -12.17 -11.59
C ASP A 125 -6.77 -13.08 -10.57
N PHE A 126 -5.97 -12.50 -9.66
CA PHE A 126 -5.34 -13.23 -8.55
C PHE A 126 -6.39 -13.87 -7.63
N VAL A 127 -7.41 -13.12 -7.22
CA VAL A 127 -8.52 -13.62 -6.40
C VAL A 127 -9.25 -14.75 -7.11
N SER A 128 -9.51 -14.62 -8.41
CA SER A 128 -10.19 -15.63 -9.22
C SER A 128 -9.42 -16.95 -9.28
N GLU A 129 -8.09 -16.90 -9.49
CA GLU A 129 -7.23 -18.09 -9.42
C GLU A 129 -7.22 -18.70 -8.02
N LEU A 130 -7.15 -17.87 -6.97
CA LEU A 130 -7.14 -18.32 -5.58
C LEU A 130 -8.43 -19.05 -5.20
N VAL A 131 -9.60 -18.52 -5.58
CA VAL A 131 -10.90 -19.16 -5.40
C VAL A 131 -10.97 -20.52 -6.10
N ASN A 132 -10.40 -20.64 -7.30
CA ASN A 132 -10.38 -21.91 -8.03
C ASN A 132 -9.50 -22.97 -7.35
N VAL A 133 -8.35 -22.55 -6.81
CA VAL A 133 -7.48 -23.43 -6.01
C VAL A 133 -8.22 -23.90 -4.74
N ILE A 134 -8.84 -22.99 -4.00
CA ILE A 134 -9.63 -23.32 -2.79
C ILE A 134 -10.72 -24.34 -3.11
N LYS A 135 -11.52 -24.11 -4.15
CA LYS A 135 -12.58 -25.05 -4.59
C LYS A 135 -12.03 -26.42 -4.94
N THR A 136 -10.85 -26.49 -5.56
CA THR A 136 -10.21 -27.75 -5.96
C THR A 136 -9.74 -28.52 -4.74
N VAL A 137 -9.06 -27.84 -3.80
CA VAL A 137 -8.60 -28.42 -2.53
C VAL A 137 -9.79 -28.98 -1.72
N SER A 138 -10.86 -28.20 -1.57
CA SER A 138 -12.06 -28.63 -0.84
C SER A 138 -12.75 -29.86 -1.46
N ARG A 139 -12.77 -29.99 -2.79
CA ARG A 139 -13.34 -31.18 -3.48
C ARG A 139 -12.50 -32.43 -3.30
N HIS A 140 -11.17 -32.31 -3.41
CA HIS A 140 -10.27 -33.45 -3.22
C HIS A 140 -10.39 -34.03 -1.81
N GLU A 141 -10.58 -33.18 -0.81
CA GLU A 141 -10.80 -33.62 0.57
C GLU A 141 -12.15 -34.28 0.79
N GLN A 142 -13.22 -33.77 0.18
CA GLN A 142 -14.54 -34.43 0.22
C GLN A 142 -14.46 -35.82 -0.42
N ASN A 143 -13.82 -35.94 -1.58
CA ASN A 143 -13.67 -37.23 -2.27
C ASN A 143 -12.78 -38.21 -1.48
N ALA A 144 -11.68 -37.75 -0.87
CA ALA A 144 -10.82 -38.58 -0.03
C ALA A 144 -11.51 -39.05 1.26
N ARG A 145 -12.50 -38.31 1.77
CA ARG A 145 -13.35 -38.73 2.90
C ARG A 145 -14.40 -39.76 2.48
N ILE A 146 -14.94 -39.66 1.26
CA ILE A 146 -15.95 -40.58 0.72
C ILE A 146 -15.33 -41.95 0.38
N ASP A 147 -14.05 -42.02 -0.02
CA ASP A 147 -13.36 -43.30 -0.24
C ASP A 147 -13.12 -44.12 1.07
N GLY A 148 -13.49 -43.57 2.23
CA GLY A 148 -13.51 -44.27 3.53
C GLY A 148 -14.89 -44.75 3.97
N ASP A 149 -15.99 -44.36 3.31
CA ASP A 149 -17.35 -44.77 3.66
C ASP A 149 -18.28 -44.71 2.44
N MET A 150 -18.65 -45.89 1.93
CA MET A 150 -19.60 -46.00 0.81
C MET A 150 -21.03 -45.74 1.28
N SER A 151 -21.56 -44.53 1.04
CA SER A 151 -23.00 -44.28 0.98
C SER A 151 -23.37 -42.94 0.32
N GLU A 152 -23.86 -43.05 -0.92
CA GLU A 152 -24.88 -42.26 -1.63
C GLU A 152 -24.78 -40.73 -1.83
N ASN A 153 -24.62 -40.37 -3.12
CA ASN A 153 -25.22 -39.30 -3.92
C ASN A 153 -25.61 -37.96 -3.26
N GLU A 154 -24.95 -36.87 -3.68
CA GLU A 154 -25.56 -35.55 -3.71
C GLU A 154 -25.33 -34.82 -5.05
N THR A 155 -26.38 -34.12 -5.46
CA THR A 155 -26.61 -33.53 -6.78
C THR A 155 -25.86 -32.21 -6.94
N VAL A 156 -25.16 -32.06 -8.07
CA VAL A 156 -24.44 -30.84 -8.46
C VAL A 156 -25.45 -29.76 -8.88
N THR A 157 -25.65 -28.74 -8.05
CA THR A 157 -26.34 -27.51 -8.45
C THR A 157 -25.38 -26.57 -9.17
N GLN A 158 -25.67 -26.30 -10.45
CA GLN A 158 -25.01 -25.25 -11.21
C GLN A 158 -25.37 -23.88 -10.61
N LEU A 159 -24.36 -23.13 -10.20
CA LEU A 159 -24.55 -21.73 -9.80
C LEU A 159 -24.63 -20.87 -11.07
N SER A 160 -25.81 -20.31 -11.31
CA SER A 160 -26.03 -19.20 -12.23
C SER A 160 -25.22 -17.96 -11.80
N SER A 161 -24.79 -17.19 -12.80
CA SER A 161 -23.89 -16.03 -12.73
C SER A 161 -24.22 -15.05 -11.58
N PRO A 162 -23.22 -14.53 -10.84
CA PRO A 162 -23.45 -13.49 -9.86
C PRO A 162 -23.61 -12.15 -10.59
N LYS A 163 -24.85 -11.73 -10.80
CA LYS A 163 -25.20 -10.32 -10.94
C LYS A 163 -25.96 -9.93 -9.68
N ASP A 164 -25.50 -8.84 -9.07
CA ASP A 164 -26.12 -8.11 -7.97
C ASP A 164 -26.12 -8.81 -6.60
N SER A 165 -25.02 -8.66 -5.85
CA SER A 165 -25.06 -8.70 -4.39
C SER A 165 -24.26 -7.53 -3.85
N GLN A 166 -24.90 -6.68 -3.05
CA GLN A 166 -24.26 -5.64 -2.24
C GLN A 166 -23.02 -6.22 -1.55
N THR A 167 -21.83 -5.84 -2.00
CA THR A 167 -20.56 -6.22 -1.37
C THR A 167 -20.48 -5.57 -0.01
N SER A 168 -20.47 -6.39 1.05
CA SER A 168 -20.41 -5.96 2.45
C SER A 168 -19.10 -5.22 2.74
N GLU A 169 -19.13 -4.19 3.59
CA GLU A 169 -17.93 -3.53 4.11
C GLU A 169 -16.96 -4.51 4.82
N SER A 170 -17.44 -5.69 5.23
CA SER A 170 -16.61 -6.74 5.83
C SER A 170 -15.79 -7.57 4.84
N ASP A 171 -16.02 -7.43 3.53
CA ASP A 171 -15.38 -8.23 2.50
C ASP A 171 -13.93 -7.76 2.25
N MET A 172 -12.95 -8.64 2.48
CA MET A 172 -11.54 -8.35 2.25
C MET A 172 -11.27 -7.95 0.81
N VAL A 173 -11.90 -8.61 -0.18
CA VAL A 173 -11.65 -8.34 -1.61
C VAL A 173 -12.09 -6.92 -1.95
N PHE A 174 -13.30 -6.54 -1.53
CA PHE A 174 -13.81 -5.18 -1.69
C PHE A 174 -12.88 -4.15 -1.06
N ARG A 175 -12.45 -4.36 0.20
CA ARG A 175 -11.57 -3.41 0.91
C ARG A 175 -10.19 -3.26 0.24
N ILE A 176 -9.62 -4.35 -0.28
CA ILE A 176 -8.36 -4.30 -1.04
C ILE A 176 -8.55 -3.50 -2.34
N GLU A 177 -9.61 -3.76 -3.10
CA GLU A 177 -9.93 -3.00 -4.33
C GLU A 177 -10.14 -1.51 -4.02
N GLN A 178 -10.84 -1.18 -2.92
CA GLN A 178 -11.02 0.21 -2.50
C GLN A 178 -9.68 0.91 -2.22
N CYS A 179 -8.74 0.26 -1.52
CA CYS A 179 -7.40 0.83 -1.30
C CYS A 179 -6.66 1.10 -2.61
N ILE A 180 -6.71 0.15 -3.57
CA ILE A 180 -6.07 0.29 -4.89
C ILE A 180 -6.70 1.43 -5.69
N ILE A 181 -8.03 1.50 -5.79
CA ILE A 181 -8.71 2.50 -6.61
C ILE A 181 -8.59 3.90 -6.02
N ALA A 182 -8.57 4.02 -4.70
CA ALA A 182 -8.53 5.31 -4.02
C ALA A 182 -7.21 6.09 -4.24
N THR A 183 -6.13 5.41 -4.63
CA THR A 183 -4.87 6.09 -4.98
C THR A 183 -5.03 6.99 -6.21
N ALA A 184 -5.97 6.74 -7.11
CA ALA A 184 -6.14 7.58 -8.31
C ALA A 184 -6.43 9.07 -8.00
N THR A 185 -6.98 9.37 -6.82
CA THR A 185 -7.25 10.75 -6.36
C THR A 185 -6.72 11.04 -4.95
N HIS A 186 -5.78 10.21 -4.47
CA HIS A 186 -5.23 10.11 -3.10
C HIS A 186 -5.85 11.04 -2.06
N ILE A 187 -5.50 12.32 -2.12
CA ILE A 187 -5.88 13.36 -1.16
C ILE A 187 -7.39 13.46 -0.95
N SER A 188 -8.17 13.48 -2.02
CA SER A 188 -9.63 13.58 -1.94
C SER A 188 -10.21 12.35 -1.24
N CYS A 189 -9.75 11.15 -1.63
CA CYS A 189 -10.15 9.90 -0.99
C CYS A 189 -9.67 9.81 0.47
N ALA A 190 -8.48 10.29 0.81
CA ALA A 190 -7.95 10.27 2.17
C ALA A 190 -8.78 11.16 3.10
N ASN A 191 -9.19 12.34 2.62
CA ASN A 191 -10.09 13.23 3.36
C ASN A 191 -11.47 12.59 3.56
N GLN A 192 -12.03 11.97 2.53
CA GLN A 192 -13.30 11.27 2.63
C GLN A 192 -13.21 10.09 3.60
N ALA A 193 -12.15 9.28 3.52
CA ALA A 193 -11.92 8.14 4.40
C ALA A 193 -11.84 8.57 5.88
N ARG A 194 -11.17 9.70 6.17
CA ARG A 194 -11.16 10.29 7.53
C ARG A 194 -12.55 10.72 7.98
N GLN A 195 -13.32 11.39 7.12
CA GLN A 195 -14.66 11.86 7.44
C GLN A 195 -15.64 10.71 7.66
N SER A 196 -15.50 9.62 6.92
CA SER A 196 -16.32 8.40 7.08
C SER A 196 -15.77 7.44 8.12
N ASN A 197 -14.72 7.83 8.88
CA ASN A 197 -14.04 7.00 9.87
C ASN A 197 -13.52 5.65 9.32
N ASN A 198 -13.21 5.58 8.02
CA ASN A 198 -12.54 4.43 7.41
C ASN A 198 -11.02 4.51 7.68
N LYS A 199 -10.64 4.10 8.90
CA LYS A 199 -9.27 4.23 9.42
C LYS A 199 -8.24 3.48 8.57
N LEU A 200 -8.55 2.28 8.09
CA LEU A 200 -7.62 1.49 7.27
C LEU A 200 -7.33 2.18 5.94
N LEU A 201 -8.37 2.64 5.23
CA LEU A 201 -8.18 3.33 3.95
C LEU A 201 -7.43 4.65 4.14
N ALA A 202 -7.76 5.41 5.18
CA ALA A 202 -7.03 6.63 5.51
C ALA A 202 -5.55 6.35 5.81
N ALA A 203 -5.26 5.32 6.61
CA ALA A 203 -3.90 4.88 6.92
C ALA A 203 -3.12 4.46 5.67
N PHE A 204 -3.77 3.73 4.76
CA PHE A 204 -3.17 3.31 3.49
C PHE A 204 -2.78 4.50 2.61
N LEU A 205 -3.71 5.43 2.40
CA LEU A 205 -3.47 6.61 1.56
C LEU A 205 -2.44 7.57 2.19
N ASP A 206 -2.46 7.74 3.51
CA ASP A 206 -1.47 8.55 4.22
C ASP A 206 -0.07 7.90 4.14
N SER A 207 0.01 6.55 4.20
CA SER A 207 1.27 5.80 4.09
C SER A 207 1.88 5.89 2.69
N ASP A 208 1.06 5.86 1.66
CA ASP A 208 1.52 5.95 0.27
C ASP A 208 2.08 7.34 -0.09
N MET A 209 1.46 8.39 0.46
CA MET A 209 1.94 9.77 0.29
C MET A 209 3.08 10.16 1.25
N SER A 210 3.53 9.24 2.10
CA SER A 210 4.44 9.54 3.21
C SER A 210 5.81 10.11 2.82
N ILE A 211 6.26 9.82 1.60
CA ILE A 211 7.49 10.35 1.01
C ILE A 211 7.53 11.88 1.05
N LEU A 212 6.37 12.54 1.00
CA LEU A 212 6.29 14.00 0.96
C LEU A 212 6.91 14.65 2.18
N GLY A 213 6.70 14.11 3.39
CA GLY A 213 7.24 14.68 4.64
C GLY A 213 8.55 14.05 5.11
N ARG A 214 9.27 13.34 4.23
CA ARG A 214 10.63 12.86 4.52
C ARG A 214 11.64 14.01 4.55
N ASP A 215 12.84 13.72 5.06
CA ASP A 215 13.96 14.66 5.01
C ASP A 215 14.24 15.10 3.57
N ARG A 216 14.90 16.28 3.43
CA ARG A 216 15.09 16.95 2.15
C ARG A 216 15.84 16.09 1.14
N ASP A 217 16.84 15.34 1.58
CA ASP A 217 17.67 14.54 0.69
C ASP A 217 16.87 13.37 0.13
N ARG A 218 16.13 12.66 0.98
CA ARG A 218 15.23 11.57 0.54
C ARG A 218 14.12 12.09 -0.38
N TYR A 219 13.55 13.25 -0.09
CA TYR A 219 12.55 13.87 -0.97
C TYR A 219 13.13 14.25 -2.34
N ASN A 220 14.36 14.79 -2.38
CA ASN A 220 15.03 15.13 -3.63
C ASN A 220 15.34 13.87 -4.46
N GLU A 221 15.66 12.74 -3.82
CA GLU A 221 15.77 11.45 -4.50
C GLU A 221 14.46 11.03 -5.16
N TYR A 222 13.36 11.11 -4.41
CA TYR A 222 12.02 10.87 -4.94
C TYR A 222 11.71 11.75 -6.15
N ALA A 223 11.86 13.07 -6.03
CA ALA A 223 11.56 14.02 -7.10
C ALA A 223 12.36 13.71 -8.38
N ARG A 224 13.65 13.36 -8.24
CA ARG A 224 14.52 12.96 -9.35
C ARG A 224 14.08 11.64 -9.98
N SER A 225 13.70 10.65 -9.18
CA SER A 225 13.19 9.38 -9.70
C SER A 225 11.88 9.57 -10.47
N ILE A 226 10.95 10.39 -9.96
CA ILE A 226 9.75 10.75 -10.73
C ILE A 226 10.11 11.47 -12.03
N ARG A 227 11.09 12.38 -12.01
CA ARG A 227 11.55 13.04 -13.25
C ARG A 227 12.01 12.03 -14.31
N LYS A 228 12.72 10.98 -13.90
CA LYS A 228 13.18 9.90 -14.81
C LYS A 228 12.01 9.12 -15.42
N GLU A 229 10.97 8.80 -14.64
CA GLU A 229 9.80 8.08 -15.16
C GLU A 229 9.05 8.88 -16.23
N TYR A 230 9.10 10.22 -16.11
CA TYR A 230 8.51 11.14 -17.07
C TYR A 230 9.54 11.73 -18.05
N GLU A 231 10.73 11.12 -18.22
CA GLU A 231 11.81 11.67 -19.06
C GLU A 231 11.36 11.97 -20.50
N PHE A 232 10.40 11.18 -21.00
CA PHE A 232 9.77 11.37 -22.32
C PHE A 232 8.94 12.67 -22.46
N VAL A 233 8.59 13.32 -21.35
CA VAL A 233 7.92 14.63 -21.33
C VAL A 233 8.98 15.72 -21.38
N GLU A 234 8.79 16.67 -22.30
CA GLU A 234 9.64 17.85 -22.42
C GLU A 234 9.73 18.60 -21.08
N ARG A 235 10.93 19.10 -20.73
CA ARG A 235 11.24 19.63 -19.41
C ARG A 235 10.31 20.78 -19.01
N SER A 236 10.10 21.78 -19.87
CA SER A 236 9.23 22.92 -19.55
C SER A 236 7.79 22.47 -19.30
N VAL A 237 7.27 21.54 -20.11
CA VAL A 237 5.93 20.95 -19.93
C VAL A 237 5.85 20.14 -18.63
N TYR A 238 6.88 19.34 -18.33
CA TYR A 238 6.95 18.57 -17.09
C TYR A 238 6.94 19.50 -15.87
N CYS A 239 7.79 20.53 -15.87
CA CYS A 239 7.87 21.48 -14.76
C CYS A 239 6.54 22.19 -14.52
N GLU A 240 5.90 22.70 -15.58
CA GLU A 240 4.60 23.37 -15.47
C GLU A 240 3.52 22.44 -14.90
N LYS A 241 3.39 21.22 -15.47
CA LYS A 241 2.34 20.28 -15.05
C LYS A 241 2.59 19.73 -13.65
N ARG A 242 3.84 19.38 -13.32
CA ARG A 242 4.19 18.88 -11.99
C ARG A 242 3.98 19.96 -10.93
N ALA A 243 4.40 21.20 -11.17
CA ALA A 243 4.16 22.30 -10.24
C ALA A 243 2.66 22.47 -9.97
N LYS A 244 1.81 22.38 -10.99
CA LYS A 244 0.33 22.42 -10.84
C LYS A 244 -0.20 21.27 -9.97
N ILE A 245 0.30 20.04 -10.18
CA ILE A 245 -0.11 18.88 -9.36
C ILE A 245 0.30 19.08 -7.90
N LEU A 246 1.58 19.39 -7.65
CA LEU A 246 2.10 19.59 -6.29
C LEU A 246 1.43 20.77 -5.58
N PHE A 247 1.10 21.84 -6.31
CA PHE A 247 0.35 22.97 -5.77
C PHE A 247 -1.06 22.54 -5.32
N SER A 248 -1.71 21.61 -6.04
CA SER A 248 -3.03 21.11 -5.65
C SER A 248 -3.01 20.32 -4.32
N PHE A 249 -1.84 19.84 -3.89
CA PHE A 249 -1.69 19.14 -2.62
C PHE A 249 -1.63 20.08 -1.42
N LEU A 250 -1.19 21.34 -1.59
CA LEU A 250 -0.95 22.28 -0.49
C LEU A 250 -2.21 22.68 0.31
N PRO A 251 -3.39 22.97 -0.29
CA PRO A 251 -4.60 23.31 0.46
C PRO A 251 -5.15 22.15 1.28
N ALA A 252 -4.84 20.92 0.88
CA ALA A 252 -5.39 19.71 1.48
C ALA A 252 -4.56 19.16 2.64
N LEU A 253 -3.30 19.55 2.74
CA LEU A 253 -2.55 19.48 3.99
C LEU A 253 -3.19 20.49 4.96
N LYS A 254 -3.27 20.24 6.27
CA LYS A 254 -3.82 21.24 7.22
C LYS A 254 -2.76 22.32 7.49
N VAL A 255 -3.19 23.58 7.59
CA VAL A 255 -2.29 24.67 8.00
C VAL A 255 -2.24 24.63 9.52
N VAL A 256 -1.11 24.24 10.09
CA VAL A 256 -0.82 24.60 11.48
C VAL A 256 -0.40 26.07 11.44
N GLU A 257 -1.30 26.98 11.78
CA GLU A 257 -0.89 28.32 12.15
C GLU A 257 -0.01 28.18 13.40
N THR A 258 1.23 28.64 13.30
CA THR A 258 2.20 28.81 14.40
C THR A 258 2.71 27.53 15.10
N VAL A 259 3.76 26.93 14.56
CA VAL A 259 4.86 26.49 15.43
C VAL A 259 5.65 27.75 15.76
N HIS A 260 5.50 28.27 16.97
CA HIS A 260 6.35 29.35 17.47
C HIS A 260 7.80 29.02 17.21
N ALA A 261 8.52 29.96 16.59
CA ALA A 261 9.95 29.92 16.40
C ALA A 261 10.63 29.43 17.68
N ILE A 262 11.26 28.26 17.60
CA ILE A 262 12.21 27.82 18.61
C ILE A 262 13.34 28.85 18.56
N PRO A 263 13.64 29.60 19.64
CA PRO A 263 14.79 30.48 19.65
C PRO A 263 16.04 29.62 19.49
N ILE A 264 16.78 29.86 18.41
CA ILE A 264 18.15 29.37 18.29
C ILE A 264 18.94 30.27 19.25
N ASP A 265 19.19 29.79 20.46
CA ASP A 265 20.03 30.51 21.42
C ASP A 265 21.48 30.41 20.95
N GLU A 266 21.95 31.44 20.25
CA GLU A 266 23.36 31.65 19.88
C GLU A 266 24.21 32.02 21.10
N THR A 267 24.21 31.24 22.17
CA THR A 267 25.19 31.39 23.25
C THR A 267 25.61 30.07 23.89
N SER A 268 26.57 29.37 23.31
CA SER A 268 27.67 28.73 24.07
C SER A 268 28.68 28.06 23.14
N LYS A 269 29.89 28.64 23.12
CA LYS A 269 31.10 27.97 22.64
C LYS A 269 31.46 26.82 23.59
N SER A 270 32.00 25.76 23.00
CA SER A 270 32.98 24.83 23.58
C SER A 270 32.52 24.04 24.80
N SER A 271 32.22 22.76 24.59
CA SER A 271 32.95 21.66 25.26
C SER A 271 32.62 20.33 24.59
N SER A 272 33.66 19.69 24.09
CA SER A 272 33.66 18.34 23.55
C SER A 272 33.40 17.32 24.65
N GLU A 273 32.21 16.72 24.68
CA GLU A 273 32.01 15.45 25.39
C GLU A 273 31.18 14.48 24.54
N LYS A 274 31.76 13.30 24.36
CA LYS A 274 31.25 12.18 23.58
C LYS A 274 29.93 11.68 24.16
N MET A 275 28.82 11.95 23.48
CA MET A 275 27.63 11.10 23.57
C MET A 275 27.66 10.09 22.43
N LYS A 276 28.28 8.94 22.71
CA LYS A 276 28.03 7.70 21.98
C LYS A 276 26.57 7.29 22.24
N GLY A 277 25.83 7.08 21.16
CA GLY A 277 24.65 6.21 21.15
C GLY A 277 23.31 6.92 21.25
N VAL A 278 22.92 7.68 20.23
CA VAL A 278 21.55 7.76 19.68
C VAL A 278 21.64 8.26 18.23
N GLU A 279 22.25 7.48 17.34
CA GLU A 279 22.14 7.68 15.89
C GLU A 279 21.49 6.42 15.33
N GLU A 280 20.18 6.48 15.04
CA GLU A 280 19.50 5.60 14.06
C GLU A 280 17.99 5.84 13.92
N ASN A 281 17.33 6.65 14.77
CA ASN A 281 15.86 6.68 14.81
C ASN A 281 15.17 7.97 14.32
N GLN A 282 15.87 8.89 13.65
CA GLN A 282 15.28 10.14 13.13
C GLN A 282 14.53 9.98 11.80
N ASN A 283 14.59 8.81 11.16
CA ASN A 283 14.07 8.55 9.82
C ASN A 283 12.71 7.85 9.78
N ARG A 284 11.82 8.05 10.77
CA ARG A 284 10.47 7.46 10.80
C ARG A 284 9.44 8.44 11.37
N CYS A 285 8.65 9.10 10.54
CA CYS A 285 7.43 9.77 10.99
C CYS A 285 6.37 9.69 9.90
N ILE A 286 5.35 8.83 10.10
CA ILE A 286 4.17 8.71 9.23
C ILE A 286 2.94 8.21 10.03
N TYR A 287 2.99 7.90 11.33
CA TYR A 287 2.55 8.79 12.42
C TYR A 287 2.50 7.91 13.68
N ALA A 288 2.92 8.37 14.86
CA ALA A 288 2.70 7.68 16.15
C ALA A 288 2.00 8.57 17.20
N THR A 289 1.90 9.88 16.92
CA THR A 289 1.29 10.90 17.78
C THR A 289 0.78 12.05 16.91
N GLU A 290 -0.14 12.87 17.44
CA GLU A 290 -0.60 14.11 16.79
C GLU A 290 0.56 15.06 16.47
N LYS A 291 1.52 15.19 17.39
CA LYS A 291 2.75 15.97 17.17
C LYS A 291 3.60 15.45 16.01
N GLY A 292 3.72 14.13 15.86
CA GLY A 292 4.40 13.52 14.71
C GLY A 292 3.69 13.85 13.39
N ARG A 293 2.36 14.03 13.45
CA ARG A 293 1.56 14.46 12.29
C ARG A 293 1.89 15.86 11.84
N GLU A 294 1.87 16.80 12.78
CA GLU A 294 2.18 18.20 12.51
C GLU A 294 3.58 18.38 11.93
N LEU A 295 4.58 17.66 12.45
CA LEU A 295 5.97 17.73 11.97
C LEU A 295 6.10 17.25 10.52
N TRP A 296 5.48 16.11 10.19
CA TRP A 296 5.47 15.60 8.83
C TRP A 296 4.73 16.54 7.88
N GLU A 297 3.56 17.07 8.27
CA GLU A 297 2.78 17.99 7.43
C GLU A 297 3.57 19.27 7.16
N TYR A 298 4.26 19.79 8.18
CA TYR A 298 5.19 20.91 8.03
C TYR A 298 6.30 20.58 7.03
N GLN A 299 7.02 19.47 7.22
CA GLN A 299 8.10 19.07 6.33
C GLN A 299 7.60 18.82 4.90
N ALA A 300 6.43 18.21 4.72
CA ALA A 300 5.80 17.98 3.44
C ALA A 300 5.52 19.29 2.70
N ARG A 301 5.00 20.30 3.40
CA ARG A 301 4.80 21.63 2.83
C ARG A 301 6.11 22.28 2.40
N GLU A 302 7.15 22.19 3.22
CA GLU A 302 8.46 22.76 2.90
C GLU A 302 9.14 22.04 1.73
N ASN A 303 8.91 20.74 1.58
CA ASN A 303 9.33 19.97 0.41
C ASN A 303 8.58 20.40 -0.86
N LEU A 304 7.24 20.40 -0.81
CA LEU A 304 6.39 20.79 -1.93
C LEU A 304 6.66 22.24 -2.39
N ARG A 305 6.73 23.21 -1.46
CA ARG A 305 6.99 24.62 -1.78
C ARG A 305 8.32 24.83 -2.48
N ASN A 306 9.37 24.20 -1.97
CA ASN A 306 10.70 24.30 -2.56
C ASN A 306 10.73 23.68 -3.96
N GLU A 307 10.15 22.50 -4.14
CA GLU A 307 10.10 21.87 -5.45
C GLU A 307 9.28 22.72 -6.44
N ILE A 308 8.14 23.27 -6.04
CA ILE A 308 7.34 24.18 -6.88
C ILE A 308 8.18 25.40 -7.31
N ASP A 309 8.90 26.04 -6.38
CA ASP A 309 9.79 27.18 -6.70
C ASP A 309 10.89 26.80 -7.70
N MET A 310 11.53 25.63 -7.52
CA MET A 310 12.52 25.11 -8.45
C MET A 310 11.92 24.82 -9.83
N LEU A 311 10.76 24.16 -9.90
CA LEU A 311 10.10 23.82 -11.16
C LEU A 311 9.70 25.09 -11.93
N CYS A 312 9.24 26.14 -11.26
CA CYS A 312 8.97 27.46 -11.87
C CYS A 312 10.20 28.08 -12.53
N LYS A 313 11.41 27.70 -12.10
CA LYS A 313 12.70 28.11 -12.69
C LYS A 313 13.24 27.11 -13.72
N GLY A 314 12.50 26.04 -14.03
CA GLY A 314 12.92 24.96 -14.93
C GLY A 314 13.90 23.96 -14.30
N LEU A 315 14.07 24.01 -12.98
CA LEU A 315 14.98 23.16 -12.22
C LEU A 315 14.24 21.96 -11.62
N ILE A 316 14.94 20.83 -11.48
CA ILE A 316 14.44 19.63 -10.84
C ILE A 316 15.20 19.43 -9.52
N PRO A 317 14.53 19.23 -8.38
CA PRO A 317 15.21 18.96 -7.13
C PRO A 317 16.20 17.80 -7.22
N GLY A 318 17.41 18.02 -6.71
CA GLY A 318 18.46 17.02 -6.70
C GLY A 318 19.12 16.73 -8.05
N GLU A 319 18.79 17.43 -9.14
CA GLU A 319 19.66 17.55 -10.30
C GLU A 319 20.75 18.60 -10.00
N VAL A 320 22.00 18.31 -10.31
CA VAL A 320 23.05 19.34 -10.31
C VAL A 320 22.84 20.18 -11.56
N ASP A 321 22.84 21.52 -11.43
CA ASP A 321 22.79 22.43 -12.57
C ASP A 321 23.86 22.02 -13.59
N ARG A 322 23.43 21.65 -14.80
CA ARG A 322 24.31 21.35 -15.93
C ARG A 322 24.68 22.62 -16.67
#